data_AF-A0A4Q4QYC7-F1
#
_entry.id   AF-A0A4Q4QYC7-F1
#
_cell.length_a   1.000
_cell.length_b   1.000
_cell.length_c   1.000
_cell.angle_alpha   90.00
_cell.angle_beta   90.00
_cell.angle_gamma   90.00
#
_symmetry.space_group_name_H-M   'P 1'
#
loop_
_entity.id
_entity.type
_entity.pdbx_description
1 polymer ?
#
loop_
_entity_poly.entity_id
_entity_poly.type
_entity_poly.pdbx_seq_one_letter_code
_entity_poly.pdbx_strand_id
1 'polypeptide(L)'
;MRSSISALALLASGASAAAVPWIWDVTGFSSICSAATCRYSFNVSAPTGPSGQPSFDASFCSGTSVQGGYKSCGVVGVDVPADVQTQEFNQGIDIGAIVSVQYAFTQGEVRYTYTGNNSVAHTGLGPAVDFQVIPTEVSAVA
;
A
#
# COMPACT_ATOMS: atom_id res chain seq x y z
N MET A 1 18.22 -30.88 -59.50
CA MET A 1 17.25 -31.35 -58.49
C MET A 1 17.42 -30.54 -57.21
N ARG A 2 16.41 -29.73 -56.91
CA ARG A 2 15.95 -29.11 -55.65
C ARG A 2 16.93 -29.04 -54.47
N SER A 3 17.39 -27.83 -54.18
CA SER A 3 17.91 -27.41 -52.87
C SER A 3 16.74 -27.10 -51.94
N SER A 4 16.68 -27.73 -50.76
CA SER A 4 15.71 -27.42 -49.72
C SER A 4 16.48 -27.03 -48.45
N ILE A 5 16.55 -25.73 -48.17
CA ILE A 5 17.05 -25.21 -46.90
C ILE A 5 15.83 -25.10 -45.98
N SER A 6 15.69 -26.03 -45.05
CA SER A 6 14.70 -25.95 -43.98
C SER A 6 15.12 -24.88 -42.99
N ALA A 7 14.37 -23.77 -42.94
CA ALA A 7 14.50 -22.78 -41.88
C ALA A 7 13.85 -23.32 -40.61
N LEU A 8 14.65 -23.65 -39.59
CA LEU A 8 14.15 -23.85 -38.24
C LEU A 8 13.85 -22.47 -37.62
N ALA A 9 12.57 -22.16 -37.45
CA ALA A 9 12.14 -21.02 -36.65
C ALA A 9 12.37 -21.33 -35.16
N LEU A 10 13.34 -20.65 -34.54
CA LEU A 10 13.50 -20.62 -33.10
C LEU A 10 12.37 -19.78 -32.51
N LEU A 11 11.39 -20.43 -31.89
CA LEU A 11 10.41 -19.77 -31.02
C LEU A 11 11.12 -19.38 -29.73
N ALA A 12 11.55 -18.11 -29.64
CA ALA A 12 12.00 -17.53 -28.39
C ALA A 12 10.79 -17.34 -27.47
N SER A 13 10.59 -18.28 -26.55
CA SER A 13 9.68 -18.13 -25.42
C SER A 13 10.24 -17.06 -24.48
N GLY A 14 9.81 -15.81 -24.69
CA GLY A 14 10.07 -14.73 -23.74
C GLY A 14 9.42 -15.07 -22.40
N ALA A 15 10.23 -15.44 -21.41
CA ALA A 15 9.78 -15.48 -20.04
C ALA A 15 9.54 -14.03 -19.60
N SER A 16 8.28 -13.62 -19.48
CA SER A 16 7.93 -12.38 -18.80
C SER A 16 8.34 -12.51 -17.33
N ALA A 17 9.40 -11.81 -16.93
CA ALA A 17 9.73 -11.66 -15.52
C ALA A 17 8.50 -11.03 -14.83
N ALA A 18 7.92 -11.74 -13.86
CA ALA A 18 6.85 -11.18 -13.05
C ALA A 18 7.37 -9.90 -12.37
N ALA A 19 6.61 -8.82 -12.42
CA ALA A 19 6.96 -7.59 -11.74
C ALA A 19 7.02 -7.87 -10.23
N VAL A 20 8.14 -7.51 -9.58
CA VAL A 20 8.26 -7.60 -8.13
C VAL A 20 7.28 -6.60 -7.52
N PRO A 21 6.36 -7.02 -6.63
CA PRO A 21 5.40 -6.11 -6.02
C PRO A 21 6.11 -5.10 -5.12
N TRP A 22 5.65 -3.85 -5.15
CA TRP A 22 6.09 -2.85 -4.18
C TRP A 22 5.34 -3.07 -2.87
N ILE A 23 6.06 -3.36 -1.79
CA ILE A 23 5.46 -3.74 -0.51
C ILE A 23 5.57 -2.57 0.46
N TRP A 24 4.47 -2.26 1.14
CA TRP A 24 4.43 -1.32 2.26
C TRP A 24 4.24 -2.11 3.56
N ASP A 25 5.17 -1.96 4.49
CA ASP A 25 5.14 -2.65 5.77
C ASP A 25 4.35 -1.81 6.77
N VAL A 26 3.23 -2.36 7.26
CA VAL A 26 2.45 -1.80 8.35
C VAL A 26 2.90 -2.46 9.65
N THR A 27 3.30 -1.64 10.62
CA THR A 27 3.81 -2.12 11.90
C THR A 27 3.03 -1.53 13.08
N GLY A 28 2.92 -2.32 14.13
CA GLY A 28 2.26 -1.91 15.37
C GLY A 28 0.78 -1.59 15.19
N PHE A 29 0.09 -2.27 14.26
CA PHE A 29 -1.34 -2.05 14.07
C PHE A 29 -2.12 -2.48 15.30
N SER A 30 -2.89 -1.52 15.82
CA SER A 30 -3.89 -1.74 16.86
C SER A 30 -5.20 -1.15 16.39
N SER A 31 -6.29 -1.89 16.61
CA SER A 31 -7.65 -1.42 16.36
C SER A 31 -8.58 -1.92 17.46
N ILE A 32 -9.11 -0.95 18.23
CA ILE A 32 -9.94 -1.20 19.41
C ILE A 32 -11.33 -0.64 19.13
N CYS A 33 -12.33 -1.51 19.21
CA CYS A 33 -13.71 -1.17 18.96
C CYS A 33 -14.49 -0.88 20.25
N SER A 34 -15.30 0.17 20.19
CA SER A 34 -16.39 0.45 21.12
C SER A 34 -17.73 0.17 20.44
N ALA A 35 -18.84 0.34 21.16
CA ALA A 35 -20.18 0.26 20.57
C ALA A 35 -20.44 1.28 19.44
N ALA A 36 -19.66 2.38 19.38
CA ALA A 36 -19.89 3.47 18.42
C ALA A 36 -18.91 3.48 17.24
N THR A 37 -17.64 3.12 17.46
CA THR A 37 -16.59 3.12 16.43
C THR A 37 -15.40 2.29 16.89
N CYS A 38 -14.52 1.92 15.96
CA CYS A 38 -13.15 1.52 16.29
C CYS A 38 -12.19 2.69 16.14
N ARG A 39 -11.13 2.65 16.94
CA ARG A 39 -10.00 3.57 16.86
C ARG A 39 -8.78 2.75 16.49
N TYR A 40 -8.06 3.20 15.47
CA TYR A 40 -6.88 2.52 14.98
C TYR A 40 -5.62 3.38 15.12
N SER A 41 -4.48 2.70 15.22
CA SER A 41 -3.16 3.32 15.13
C SER A 41 -2.12 2.35 14.59
N PHE A 42 -1.18 2.84 13.79
CA PHE A 42 -0.04 2.08 13.27
C PHE A 42 1.05 3.02 12.70
N ASN A 43 2.16 2.44 12.27
CA ASN A 43 3.15 3.08 11.39
C ASN A 43 3.18 2.33 10.05
N VAL A 44 3.61 3.01 9.00
CA VAL A 44 3.77 2.39 7.68
C VAL A 44 5.02 2.90 7.00
N SER A 45 5.79 2.00 6.40
CA SER A 45 6.98 2.37 5.64
C SER A 45 7.06 1.59 4.33
N ALA A 46 7.85 2.10 3.40
CA ALA A 46 8.14 1.42 2.16
C ALA A 46 9.57 1.71 1.69
N PRO A 47 10.25 0.71 1.09
CA PRO A 47 11.48 0.96 0.36
C PRO A 47 11.19 1.72 -0.94
N THR A 48 12.24 2.12 -1.65
CA THR A 48 12.12 2.65 -3.01
C THR A 48 11.37 1.66 -3.90
N GLY A 49 10.36 2.15 -4.61
CA GLY A 49 9.53 1.30 -5.48
C GLY A 49 10.23 0.88 -6.77
N PRO A 50 9.68 -0.11 -7.48
CA PRO A 50 10.30 -0.73 -8.66
C PRO A 50 10.48 0.23 -9.85
N SER A 51 9.80 1.37 -9.85
CA SER A 51 9.93 2.42 -10.88
C SER A 51 10.58 3.69 -10.35
N GLY A 52 11.28 3.63 -9.21
CA GLY A 52 11.91 4.79 -8.58
C GLY A 52 10.95 5.64 -7.75
N GLN A 53 9.83 5.07 -7.28
CA GLN A 53 8.99 5.72 -6.29
C GLN A 53 9.82 5.97 -5.01
N PRO A 54 9.70 7.13 -4.34
CA PRO A 54 10.52 7.43 -3.17
C PRO A 54 10.15 6.51 -2.01
N SER A 55 11.15 6.04 -1.27
CA SER A 55 10.93 5.41 0.04
C SER A 55 10.28 6.39 1.01
N PHE A 56 9.55 5.87 1.98
CA PHE A 56 8.98 6.68 3.05
C PHE A 56 8.90 5.91 4.37
N ASP A 57 8.90 6.68 5.46
CA ASP A 57 8.58 6.21 6.81
C ASP A 57 7.49 7.13 7.40
N ALA A 58 6.28 6.60 7.58
CA ALA A 58 5.17 7.35 8.16
C ALA A 58 4.83 6.82 9.55
N SER A 59 4.85 7.72 10.53
CA SER A 59 4.61 7.42 11.94
C SER A 59 3.34 8.10 12.45
N PHE A 60 2.76 7.50 13.50
CA PHE A 60 1.57 8.02 14.16
C PHE A 60 0.35 8.11 13.23
N CYS A 61 0.18 7.12 12.34
CA CYS A 61 -1.03 6.98 11.54
C CYS A 61 -2.16 6.53 12.47
N SER A 62 -3.17 7.37 12.67
CA SER A 62 -4.28 7.02 13.56
C SER A 62 -5.57 7.69 13.15
N GLY A 63 -6.68 7.09 13.55
CA GLY A 63 -8.00 7.58 13.22
C GLY A 63 -9.10 6.76 13.87
N THR A 64 -10.32 6.99 13.40
CA THR A 64 -11.50 6.21 13.76
C THR A 64 -12.11 5.65 12.50
N SER A 65 -12.74 4.48 12.58
CA SER A 65 -13.43 3.83 11.45
C SER A 65 -14.77 4.48 11.08
N VAL A 66 -15.10 5.63 11.67
CA VAL A 66 -16.20 6.48 11.24
C VAL A 66 -15.95 6.88 9.78
N GLN A 67 -16.95 6.69 8.92
CA GLN A 67 -16.87 7.10 7.52
C GLN A 67 -16.55 8.60 7.43
N GLY A 68 -15.38 8.94 6.87
CA GLY A 68 -14.91 10.33 6.85
C GLY A 68 -13.63 10.57 6.06
N GLY A 69 -13.21 9.59 5.25
CA GLY A 69 -12.04 9.67 4.37
C GLY A 69 -10.70 9.43 5.06
N TYR A 70 -9.65 9.53 4.26
CA TYR A 70 -8.27 9.37 4.68
C TYR A 70 -7.83 10.43 5.69
N LYS A 71 -6.93 10.02 6.60
CA LYS A 71 -6.27 10.88 7.59
C LYS A 71 -4.76 10.79 7.44
N SER A 72 -4.10 11.93 7.30
CA SER A 72 -2.64 12.01 7.25
C SER A 72 -2.01 11.43 8.53
N CYS A 73 -0.91 10.72 8.36
CA CYS A 73 -0.07 10.30 9.48
C CYS A 73 0.60 11.52 10.12
N GLY A 74 0.93 11.43 11.42
CA GLY A 74 1.47 12.58 12.15
C GLY A 74 2.86 13.02 11.69
N VAL A 75 3.67 12.08 11.20
CA VAL A 75 5.01 12.35 10.65
C VAL A 75 5.21 11.52 9.40
N VAL A 76 5.76 12.12 8.34
CA VAL A 76 6.17 11.43 7.11
C VAL A 76 7.62 11.81 6.84
N GLY A 77 8.53 10.84 6.97
CA GLY A 77 9.93 10.95 6.58
C GLY A 77 10.09 10.57 5.11
N VAL A 78 10.45 11.54 4.27
CA VAL A 78 10.61 11.39 2.82
C VAL A 78 11.46 12.55 2.29
N ASP A 79 12.23 12.32 1.23
CA ASP A 79 13.11 13.34 0.62
C ASP A 79 12.40 14.26 -0.39
N VAL A 80 11.10 14.03 -0.64
CA VAL A 80 10.27 14.80 -1.57
C VAL A 80 8.97 15.24 -0.89
N PRO A 81 8.29 16.30 -1.37
CA PRO A 81 6.96 16.63 -0.88
C PRO A 81 6.02 15.43 -1.02
N ALA A 82 5.58 14.89 0.12
CA ALA A 82 4.65 13.76 0.15
C ALA A 82 3.72 13.82 1.35
N ASP A 83 2.65 13.04 1.27
CA ASP A 83 1.74 12.74 2.37
C ASP A 83 1.42 11.24 2.35
N VAL A 84 1.31 10.67 3.54
CA VAL A 84 0.82 9.30 3.74
C VAL A 84 -0.45 9.41 4.55
N GLN A 85 -1.55 8.96 3.96
CA GLN A 85 -2.86 9.01 4.59
C GLN A 85 -3.43 7.61 4.74
N THR A 86 -4.25 7.43 5.76
CA THR A 86 -4.76 6.11 6.13
C THR A 86 -6.24 6.17 6.45
N GLN A 87 -6.93 5.06 6.22
CA GLN A 87 -8.33 4.88 6.56
C GLN A 87 -8.56 3.44 7.02
N GLU A 88 -9.43 3.26 8.00
CA GLU A 88 -9.95 1.94 8.36
C GLU A 88 -11.44 1.84 8.00
N PHE A 89 -11.81 0.78 7.29
CA PHE A 89 -13.20 0.40 7.04
C PHE A 89 -13.56 -0.78 7.93
N ASN A 90 -14.24 -0.50 9.04
CA ASN A 90 -14.77 -1.53 9.94
C ASN A 90 -15.79 -2.40 9.21
N GLN A 91 -15.54 -3.71 9.13
CA GLN A 91 -16.44 -4.71 8.52
C GLN A 91 -17.36 -5.38 9.55
N GLY A 92 -17.21 -5.06 10.84
CA GLY A 92 -17.88 -5.68 11.97
C GLY A 92 -16.85 -6.13 13.00
N ILE A 93 -17.18 -5.97 14.29
CA ILE A 93 -16.23 -6.23 15.40
C ILE A 93 -15.62 -7.64 15.38
N ASP A 94 -16.40 -8.63 14.94
CA ASP A 94 -15.97 -10.04 14.86
C ASP A 94 -15.42 -10.43 13.47
N ILE A 95 -15.45 -9.51 12.49
CA ILE A 95 -14.97 -9.75 11.11
C ILE A 95 -13.60 -9.10 10.92
N GLY A 96 -13.40 -7.90 11.45
CA GLY A 96 -12.18 -7.11 11.29
C GLY A 96 -12.40 -5.86 10.46
N ALA A 97 -11.31 -5.36 9.90
CA ALA A 97 -11.26 -4.11 9.18
C ALA A 97 -10.47 -4.24 7.88
N ILE A 98 -10.79 -3.39 6.92
CA ILE A 98 -9.92 -3.11 5.77
C ILE A 98 -9.11 -1.87 6.12
N VAL A 99 -7.79 -2.03 6.21
CA VAL A 99 -6.86 -0.91 6.38
C VAL A 99 -6.41 -0.48 4.99
N SER A 100 -6.73 0.77 4.63
CA SER A 100 -6.35 1.39 3.38
C SER A 100 -5.29 2.44 3.62
N VAL A 101 -4.24 2.40 2.81
CA VAL A 101 -3.11 3.34 2.85
C VAL A 101 -3.06 4.05 1.49
N GLN A 102 -2.88 5.35 1.53
CA GLN A 102 -2.65 6.20 0.37
C GLN A 102 -1.32 6.91 0.54
N TYR A 103 -0.45 6.81 -0.46
CA TYR A 103 0.81 7.52 -0.51
C TYR A 103 0.83 8.43 -1.73
N ALA A 104 0.94 9.73 -1.48
CA ALA A 104 0.94 10.74 -2.53
C ALA A 104 2.22 11.57 -2.46
N PHE A 105 2.96 11.64 -3.57
CA PHE A 105 4.23 12.36 -3.66
C PHE A 105 4.34 13.08 -5.00
N THR A 106 5.18 14.12 -5.06
CA THR A 106 5.44 14.87 -6.28
C THR A 106 6.83 14.56 -6.84
N GLN A 107 6.92 14.23 -8.13
CA GLN A 107 8.18 14.13 -8.88
C GLN A 107 8.09 15.00 -10.14
N GLY A 108 8.97 15.99 -10.23
CA GLY A 108 8.84 17.04 -11.25
C GLY A 108 7.54 17.82 -11.07
N GLU A 109 6.75 17.91 -12.14
CA GLU A 109 5.43 18.57 -12.13
C GLU A 109 4.28 17.60 -11.81
N VAL A 110 4.55 16.30 -11.73
CA VAL A 110 3.51 15.28 -11.59
C VAL A 110 3.33 14.88 -10.12
N ARG A 111 2.09 14.97 -9.63
CA ARG A 111 1.66 14.38 -8.37
C ARG A 111 1.17 12.96 -8.62
N TYR A 112 1.86 11.98 -8.04
CA TYR A 112 1.45 10.59 -8.03
C TYR A 112 0.66 10.29 -6.77
N THR A 113 -0.31 9.39 -6.84
CA THR A 113 -1.04 8.88 -5.69
C THR A 113 -1.26 7.39 -5.85
N TYR A 114 -0.64 6.61 -4.96
CA TYR A 114 -0.78 5.16 -4.88
C TYR A 114 -1.72 4.82 -3.74
N THR A 115 -2.57 3.82 -3.95
CA THR A 115 -3.48 3.29 -2.93
C THR A 115 -3.38 1.78 -2.86
N GLY A 116 -3.31 1.26 -1.64
CA GLY A 116 -3.33 -0.16 -1.34
C GLY A 116 -4.13 -0.42 -0.08
N ASN A 117 -4.57 -1.66 0.10
CA ASN A 117 -5.27 -2.06 1.32
C ASN A 117 -4.94 -3.50 1.71
N ASN A 118 -5.28 -3.85 2.95
CA ASN A 118 -5.31 -5.24 3.41
C ASN A 118 -6.44 -5.43 4.44
N SER A 119 -6.98 -6.65 4.51
CA SER A 119 -7.94 -7.05 5.54
C SER A 119 -7.21 -7.60 6.76
N VAL A 120 -7.57 -7.12 7.94
CA VAL A 120 -6.93 -7.50 9.21
C VAL A 120 -7.99 -7.60 10.31
N ALA A 121 -7.82 -8.54 11.25
CA ALA A 121 -8.69 -8.63 12.41
C ALA A 121 -8.50 -7.39 13.31
N HIS A 122 -9.56 -6.97 14.00
CA HIS A 122 -9.41 -6.01 15.09
C HIS A 122 -8.57 -6.64 16.20
N THR A 123 -7.58 -5.90 16.71
CA THR A 123 -6.72 -6.41 17.78
C THR A 123 -7.45 -6.46 19.11
N GLY A 124 -8.45 -5.60 19.32
CA GLY A 124 -9.06 -5.40 20.63
C GLY A 124 -7.99 -5.10 21.67
N LEU A 125 -8.09 -5.73 22.86
CA LEU A 125 -7.07 -5.62 23.92
C LEU A 125 -5.86 -6.55 23.70
N GLY A 126 -5.81 -7.26 22.58
CA GLY A 126 -4.69 -8.10 22.20
C GLY A 126 -3.45 -7.31 21.77
N PRO A 127 -2.34 -8.02 21.47
CA PRO A 127 -1.12 -7.38 20.98
C PRO A 127 -1.37 -6.71 19.63
N ALA A 128 -0.57 -5.68 19.35
CA ALA A 128 -0.49 -5.11 18.02
C ALA A 128 0.05 -6.16 17.02
N VAL A 129 -0.37 -6.02 15.76
CA VAL A 129 0.04 -6.94 14.67
C VAL A 129 0.70 -6.17 13.54
N ASP A 130 1.55 -6.88 12.80
CA ASP A 130 2.22 -6.37 11.61
C ASP A 130 1.66 -7.07 10.38
N PHE A 131 1.58 -6.34 9.27
CA PHE A 131 1.14 -6.89 7.99
C PHE A 131 1.65 -6.05 6.83
N GLN A 132 1.44 -6.54 5.62
CA GLN A 132 1.90 -5.87 4.40
C GLN A 132 0.72 -5.35 3.59
N VAL A 133 0.90 -4.19 2.97
CA VAL A 133 -0.02 -3.62 1.99
C VAL A 133 0.69 -3.58 0.64
N ILE A 134 0.00 -4.03 -0.41
CA ILE A 134 0.48 -3.89 -1.79
C ILE A 134 -0.40 -2.82 -2.45
N PRO A 135 0.17 -1.73 -2.97
CA PRO A 135 -0.59 -0.75 -3.73
C PRO A 135 -1.07 -1.39 -5.04
N THR A 136 -2.37 -1.27 -5.29
CA THR A 136 -3.04 -1.82 -6.48
C THR A 136 -3.57 -0.73 -7.40
N GLU A 137 -3.71 0.49 -6.88
CA GLU A 137 -4.22 1.63 -7.62
C GLU A 137 -3.15 2.72 -7.68
N VAL A 138 -3.05 3.36 -8.84
CA VAL A 138 -2.18 4.52 -9.06
C VAL A 138 -2.92 5.54 -9.89
N SER A 139 -2.75 6.81 -9.52
CA SER A 139 -3.14 7.96 -10.33
C SER A 139 -1.99 8.95 -10.42
N ALA A 140 -1.98 9.75 -11.48
CA ALA A 140 -0.98 10.77 -11.74
C ALA A 140 -1.69 12.01 -12.31
N VAL A 141 -1.38 13.18 -11.75
CA VAL A 141 -1.93 14.47 -12.17
C VAL A 141 -0.78 15.45 -12.36
N ALA A 142 -0.74 16.14 -13.50
CA ALA A 142 0.23 17.18 -13.84
C ALA A 142 -0.39 18.57 -13.69
#